data_AF-A0A3S0D551-F1
#
_entry.id   AF-A0A3S0D551-F1
#
_cell.length_a   1.000
_cell.length_b   1.000
_cell.length_c   1.000
_cell.angle_alpha   90.00
_cell.angle_beta   90.00
_cell.angle_gamma   90.00
#
_symmetry.space_group_name_H-M   'P 1'
#
loop_
_entity.id
_entity.type
_entity.pdbx_description
1 polymer ?
#
loop_
_entity_poly.entity_id
_entity_poly.type
_entity_poly.pdbx_seq_one_letter_code
_entity_poly.pdbx_strand_id
1 'polypeptide(L)'
;MTTTEPQKLDKEGYILLPKTWTESGWSFKFIKKLDENWSIYLREKANGEGRRHYELVKITKQEEFNFKGNIIPKKWKYPGTTAFGKMGYDCISEQRALEIYESIKHKEEEKEEEKSIKIIFPSRKEFTIKEIEQLNSDKTYAQIYNKIKDLLTEKKIKVTGEKENTNGKPSKIYKVI
;
A
#
# COMPACT_ATOMS: atom_id res chain seq x y z
N MET A 1 -20.93 34.20 9.87
CA MET A 1 -21.51 33.63 8.64
C MET A 1 -20.44 32.77 7.99
N THR A 2 -20.51 31.46 8.13
CA THR A 2 -19.53 30.52 7.53
C THR A 2 -19.93 30.26 6.09
N THR A 3 -19.30 30.97 5.17
CA THR A 3 -19.41 30.71 3.73
C THR A 3 -18.86 29.31 3.47
N THR A 4 -19.74 28.32 3.40
CA THR A 4 -19.36 26.94 3.07
C THR A 4 -19.31 26.87 1.55
N GLU A 5 -18.12 26.83 0.98
CA GLU A 5 -17.97 26.60 -0.47
C GLU A 5 -18.80 25.36 -0.90
N PRO A 6 -19.44 25.37 -2.07
CA PRO A 6 -20.19 24.23 -2.56
C PRO A 6 -19.27 23.01 -2.65
N GLN A 7 -19.64 21.95 -1.93
CA GLN A 7 -18.86 20.70 -1.89
C GLN A 7 -18.83 20.10 -3.30
N LYS A 8 -17.63 20.02 -3.88
CA LYS A 8 -17.44 19.40 -5.19
C LYS A 8 -17.48 17.88 -5.04
N LEU A 9 -18.27 17.24 -5.88
CA LEU A 9 -18.35 15.79 -5.98
C LEU A 9 -17.54 15.30 -7.18
N ASP A 10 -16.99 14.09 -7.09
CA ASP A 10 -16.48 13.39 -8.26
C ASP A 10 -17.61 12.70 -9.06
N LYS A 11 -17.23 12.02 -10.15
CA LYS A 11 -18.17 11.30 -11.03
C LYS A 11 -18.92 10.17 -10.34
N GLU A 12 -18.35 9.63 -9.27
CA GLU A 12 -18.94 8.53 -8.49
C GLU A 12 -19.72 9.06 -7.28
N GLY A 13 -19.77 10.39 -7.09
CA GLY A 13 -20.50 11.06 -6.03
C GLY A 13 -19.74 11.16 -4.70
N TYR A 14 -18.41 10.94 -4.67
CA TYR A 14 -17.62 11.19 -3.47
C TYR A 14 -17.33 12.68 -3.32
N ILE A 15 -17.46 13.17 -2.08
CA ILE A 15 -17.04 14.53 -1.74
C ILE A 15 -15.53 14.64 -1.89
N LEU A 16 -15.07 15.61 -2.69
CA LEU A 16 -13.65 15.87 -2.92
C LEU A 16 -13.02 16.57 -1.71
N LEU A 17 -11.73 16.32 -1.49
CA LEU A 17 -10.94 17.12 -0.55
C LEU A 17 -10.90 18.58 -1.01
N PRO A 18 -11.11 19.55 -0.12
CA PRO A 18 -10.89 20.95 -0.44
C PRO A 18 -9.44 21.18 -0.90
N LYS A 19 -9.24 22.14 -1.82
CA LYS A 19 -7.88 22.55 -2.21
C LYS A 19 -7.11 23.18 -1.06
N THR A 20 -7.82 23.81 -0.13
CA THR A 20 -7.27 24.40 1.08
C THR A 20 -8.20 24.14 2.24
N TRP A 21 -7.68 23.71 3.39
CA TRP A 21 -8.45 23.58 4.62
C TRP A 21 -7.56 23.75 5.84
N THR A 22 -8.18 23.93 7.00
CA THR A 22 -7.50 23.99 8.28
C THR A 22 -7.97 22.87 9.19
N GLU A 23 -7.04 22.19 9.84
CA GLU A 23 -7.34 21.09 10.77
C GLU A 23 -6.29 21.07 11.89
N SER A 24 -6.73 20.92 13.14
CA SER A 24 -5.86 20.77 14.31
C SER A 24 -4.75 21.84 14.42
N GLY A 25 -5.05 23.09 14.06
CA GLY A 25 -4.11 24.22 14.11
C GLY A 25 -3.15 24.33 12.92
N TRP A 26 -3.30 23.47 11.91
CA TRP A 26 -2.53 23.49 10.66
C TRP A 26 -3.41 23.89 9.49
N SER A 27 -2.83 24.63 8.54
CA SER A 27 -3.38 24.92 7.23
C SER A 27 -2.72 24.01 6.22
N PHE A 28 -3.54 23.40 5.36
CA PHE A 28 -3.13 22.51 4.29
C PHE A 28 -3.53 23.13 2.96
N LYS A 29 -2.61 23.15 2.01
CA LYS A 29 -2.83 23.66 0.66
C LYS A 29 -2.38 22.63 -0.37
N PHE A 30 -3.28 22.21 -1.23
CA PHE A 30 -3.00 21.32 -2.35
C PHE A 30 -2.00 21.96 -3.31
N ILE A 31 -0.93 21.22 -3.61
CA ILE A 31 0.12 21.64 -4.54
C ILE A 31 -0.01 20.86 -5.85
N LYS A 32 -0.02 19.53 -5.77
CA LYS A 32 0.05 18.68 -6.97
C LYS A 32 -0.63 17.34 -6.75
N LYS A 33 -1.31 16.85 -7.79
CA LYS A 33 -1.81 15.47 -7.87
C LYS A 33 -0.81 14.61 -8.62
N LEU A 34 -0.59 13.41 -8.12
CA LEU A 34 0.23 12.37 -8.72
C LEU A 34 -0.67 11.16 -9.04
N ASP A 35 -0.10 10.10 -9.60
CA ASP A 35 -0.86 8.89 -9.95
C ASP A 35 -1.29 8.12 -8.70
N GLU A 36 -2.20 7.17 -8.88
CA GLU A 36 -2.72 6.29 -7.82
C GLU A 36 -3.21 7.00 -6.55
N ASN A 37 -3.76 8.20 -6.71
CA ASN A 37 -4.26 9.05 -5.63
C ASN A 37 -3.18 9.60 -4.68
N TRP A 38 -1.91 9.51 -5.05
CA TRP A 38 -0.86 10.28 -4.39
C TRP A 38 -1.03 11.77 -4.69
N SER A 39 -0.70 12.61 -3.73
CA SER A 39 -0.80 14.07 -3.84
C SER A 39 0.18 14.74 -2.90
N ILE A 40 0.62 15.94 -3.27
CA ILE A 40 1.50 16.77 -2.47
C ILE A 40 0.70 17.95 -1.92
N TYR A 41 0.81 18.18 -0.61
CA TYR A 41 0.23 19.32 0.08
C TYR A 41 1.34 20.14 0.74
N LEU A 42 1.13 21.44 0.85
CA LEU A 42 1.89 22.34 1.71
C LEU A 42 1.15 22.43 3.03
N ARG A 43 1.87 22.16 4.12
CA ARG A 43 1.39 22.32 5.49
C ARG A 43 2.11 23.49 6.15
N GLU A 44 1.34 24.37 6.77
CA GLU A 44 1.84 25.50 7.55
C GLU A 44 0.97 25.68 8.80
N LYS A 45 1.47 26.32 9.86
CA LYS A 45 0.59 26.61 11.00
C LYS A 45 -0.51 27.57 10.57
N ALA A 46 -1.72 27.36 11.07
CA ALA A 46 -2.86 28.21 10.73
C ALA A 46 -2.68 29.68 11.17
N ASN A 47 -1.84 29.93 12.18
CA ASN A 47 -1.48 31.28 12.63
C ASN A 47 -0.38 31.94 11.78
N GLY A 48 0.11 31.26 10.73
CA GLY A 48 1.18 31.75 9.85
C GLY A 48 2.59 31.69 10.46
N GLU A 49 2.73 31.24 11.71
CA GLU A 49 4.02 31.19 12.39
C GLU A 49 4.72 29.84 12.21
N GLY A 50 5.98 29.88 11.80
CA GLY A 50 6.83 28.68 11.70
C GLY A 50 7.18 28.29 10.27
N ARG A 51 7.88 27.15 10.14
CA ARG A 51 8.36 26.67 8.85
C ARG A 51 7.24 25.96 8.10
N ARG A 52 7.22 26.17 6.79
CA ARG A 52 6.38 25.43 5.86
C ARG A 52 6.99 24.05 5.62
N HIS A 53 6.14 23.04 5.59
CA HIS A 53 6.49 21.67 5.28
C HIS A 53 5.66 21.20 4.09
N TYR A 54 6.21 20.29 3.30
CA TYR A 54 5.46 19.58 2.27
C TYR A 54 5.07 18.22 2.80
N GLU A 55 3.94 17.69 2.38
CA GLU A 55 3.48 16.35 2.74
C GLU A 55 3.12 15.60 1.47
N LEU A 56 3.77 14.46 1.24
CA LEU A 56 3.36 13.49 0.23
C LEU A 56 2.35 12.54 0.87
N VAL A 57 1.14 12.44 0.33
CA VAL A 57 0.07 11.61 0.90
C VAL A 57 -0.69 10.83 -0.16
N LYS A 58 -1.08 9.60 0.16
CA LYS A 58 -2.02 8.79 -0.62
C LYS A 58 -3.42 9.04 -0.08
N ILE A 59 -4.23 9.76 -0.85
CA ILE A 59 -5.63 10.05 -0.48
C ILE A 59 -6.46 8.79 -0.65
N THR A 60 -7.34 8.53 0.31
CA THR A 60 -8.18 7.32 0.34
C THR A 60 -9.65 7.65 0.15
N LYS A 61 -10.42 6.69 -0.34
CA LYS A 61 -11.88 6.78 -0.34
C LYS A 61 -12.41 6.29 1.01
N GLN A 62 -13.38 7.01 1.53
CA GLN A 62 -14.21 6.60 2.66
C GLN A 62 -15.61 6.36 2.10
N GLU A 63 -16.15 5.16 2.32
CA GLU A 63 -17.53 4.85 2.00
C GLU A 63 -18.50 5.56 2.95
N GLU A 64 -19.76 5.65 2.54
CA GLU A 64 -20.82 6.09 3.42
C GLU A 64 -21.03 5.06 4.52
N PHE A 65 -21.18 5.52 5.76
CA PHE A 65 -21.53 4.63 6.86
C PHE A 65 -22.36 5.36 7.92
N ASN A 66 -23.17 4.61 8.64
CA ASN A 66 -23.93 5.11 9.77
C ASN A 66 -23.12 4.91 11.06
N PHE A 67 -22.84 6.00 11.77
CA PHE A 67 -22.22 5.98 13.07
C PHE A 67 -23.15 6.56 14.13
N LYS A 68 -23.71 5.68 14.98
CA LYS A 68 -24.60 6.06 16.08
C LYS A 68 -25.81 6.90 15.61
N GLY A 69 -26.41 6.55 14.49
CA GLY A 69 -27.55 7.26 13.90
C GLY A 69 -27.16 8.41 12.96
N ASN A 70 -25.88 8.79 12.90
CA ASN A 70 -25.41 9.83 12.00
C ASN A 70 -24.86 9.22 10.71
N ILE A 71 -25.43 9.62 9.57
CA ILE A 71 -24.92 9.23 8.26
C ILE A 71 -23.67 10.05 7.95
N ILE A 72 -22.53 9.39 7.88
CA ILE A 72 -21.27 9.99 7.45
C ILE A 72 -21.16 9.76 5.94
N PRO A 73 -21.11 10.82 5.11
CA PRO A 73 -21.15 10.66 3.66
C PRO A 73 -19.84 10.08 3.12
N LYS A 74 -19.95 9.47 1.93
CA LYS A 74 -18.78 9.02 1.19
C LYS A 74 -17.93 10.19 0.70
N LYS A 75 -16.63 10.11 0.93
CA LYS A 75 -15.69 11.21 0.64
C LYS A 75 -14.29 10.72 0.39
N TRP A 76 -13.52 11.52 -0.34
CA TRP A 76 -12.07 11.43 -0.31
C TRP A 76 -11.58 11.89 1.07
N LYS A 77 -10.50 11.27 1.55
CA LYS A 77 -10.01 11.46 2.92
C LYS A 77 -8.50 11.61 2.95
N TYR A 78 -8.05 12.67 3.64
CA TYR A 78 -6.66 12.85 4.04
C TYR A 78 -6.23 11.74 5.01
N PRO A 79 -5.02 11.17 4.89
CA PRO A 79 -4.57 10.17 5.85
C PRO A 79 -4.51 10.76 7.26
N GLY A 80 -5.01 10.00 8.24
CA GLY A 80 -4.80 10.33 9.64
C GLY A 80 -3.33 10.18 10.04
N THR A 81 -2.94 10.77 11.17
CA THR A 81 -1.56 10.74 11.68
C THR A 81 -0.99 9.33 11.82
N THR A 82 -1.81 8.34 12.16
CA THR A 82 -1.39 6.93 12.30
C THR A 82 -1.03 6.25 10.98
N ALA A 83 -1.41 6.84 9.84
CA ALA A 83 -1.09 6.32 8.51
C ALA A 83 0.21 6.91 7.94
N PHE A 84 0.80 7.92 8.61
CA PHE A 84 2.10 8.47 8.21
C PHE A 84 3.21 7.42 8.41
N GLY A 85 4.16 7.40 7.49
CA GLY A 85 5.16 6.34 7.30
C GLY A 85 4.71 5.21 6.36
N LYS A 86 3.40 5.09 6.09
CA LYS A 86 2.84 4.12 5.12
C LYS A 86 2.17 4.80 3.93
N MET A 87 1.38 5.83 4.21
CA MET A 87 0.53 6.52 3.23
C MET A 87 0.67 8.05 3.33
N GLY A 88 1.60 8.53 4.15
CA GLY A 88 1.87 9.95 4.35
C GLY A 88 3.32 10.16 4.76
N TYR A 89 3.98 11.18 4.23
CA TYR A 89 5.38 11.46 4.48
C TYR A 89 5.63 12.96 4.59
N ASP A 90 6.20 13.38 5.71
CA ASP A 90 6.65 14.75 5.92
C ASP A 90 7.92 15.01 5.12
N CYS A 91 7.90 16.08 4.34
CA CYS A 91 8.93 16.45 3.38
C CYS A 91 9.39 17.90 3.64
N ILE A 92 10.69 18.12 3.58
CA ILE A 92 11.27 19.46 3.74
C ILE A 92 11.08 20.35 2.49
N SER A 93 10.80 19.75 1.33
CA SER A 93 10.61 20.43 0.05
C SER A 93 9.69 19.62 -0.86
N GLU A 94 9.12 20.28 -1.87
CA GLU A 94 8.36 19.61 -2.94
C GLU A 94 9.22 18.59 -3.70
N GLN A 95 10.47 18.95 -4.01
CA GLN A 95 11.40 18.03 -4.68
C GLN A 95 11.61 16.74 -3.87
N ARG A 96 11.76 16.86 -2.54
CA ARG A 96 11.91 15.68 -1.69
C ARG A 96 10.66 14.81 -1.69
N ALA A 97 9.47 15.41 -1.75
CA ALA A 97 8.21 14.66 -1.88
C ALA A 97 8.16 13.87 -3.19
N LEU A 98 8.62 14.45 -4.30
CA LEU A 98 8.71 13.76 -5.60
C LEU A 98 9.72 12.59 -5.56
N GLU A 99 10.90 12.79 -4.98
CA GLU A 99 11.89 11.71 -4.83
C GLU A 99 11.35 10.52 -4.01
N ILE A 100 10.64 10.81 -2.91
CA ILE A 100 10.03 9.75 -2.09
C ILE A 100 8.96 9.02 -2.91
N TYR A 101 8.14 9.74 -3.66
CA TYR A 101 7.12 9.14 -4.51
C TYR A 101 7.72 8.20 -5.57
N GLU A 102 8.76 8.62 -6.29
CA GLU A 102 9.44 7.77 -7.27
C GLU A 102 10.06 6.53 -6.60
N SER A 103 10.61 6.68 -5.39
CA SER A 103 11.14 5.53 -4.64
C SER A 103 10.06 4.53 -4.20
N ILE A 104 8.82 5.00 -3.99
CA ILE A 104 7.67 4.13 -3.66
C ILE A 104 7.24 3.37 -4.91
N LYS A 105 7.10 4.05 -6.04
CA LYS A 105 6.76 3.44 -7.33
C LYS A 105 7.74 2.33 -7.70
N HIS A 106 9.04 2.61 -7.64
CA HIS A 106 10.07 1.62 -7.94
C HIS A 106 9.96 0.37 -7.06
N LYS A 107 9.66 0.54 -5.76
CA LYS A 107 9.46 -0.59 -4.84
C LYS A 107 8.16 -1.35 -5.10
N GLU A 108 7.14 -0.69 -5.63
CA GLU A 108 5.88 -1.34 -6.01
C GLU A 108 6.08 -2.14 -7.31
N GLU A 109 6.81 -1.60 -8.28
CA GLU A 109 7.22 -2.29 -9.51
C GLU A 109 8.08 -3.53 -9.21
N GLU A 110 9.12 -3.41 -8.37
CA GLU A 110 9.93 -4.55 -7.93
C GLU A 110 9.07 -5.67 -7.30
N LYS A 111 8.09 -5.31 -6.47
CA LYS A 111 7.19 -6.29 -5.86
C LYS A 111 6.25 -6.95 -6.87
N GLU A 112 5.81 -6.22 -7.88
CA GLU A 112 4.97 -6.76 -8.93
C GLU A 112 5.77 -7.71 -9.84
N GLU A 113 7.00 -7.33 -10.18
CA GLU A 113 7.95 -8.21 -10.86
C GLU A 113 8.19 -9.50 -10.07
N GLU A 114 8.44 -9.41 -8.75
CA GLU A 114 8.58 -10.57 -7.87
C GLU A 114 7.35 -11.49 -7.87
N LYS A 115 6.13 -10.93 -7.88
CA LYS A 115 4.89 -11.71 -7.95
C LYS A 115 4.71 -12.39 -9.30
N SER A 116 5.15 -11.76 -10.38
CA SER A 116 5.01 -12.26 -11.75
C SER A 116 5.94 -13.44 -12.07
N ILE A 117 6.89 -13.75 -11.18
CA ILE A 117 7.84 -14.85 -11.35
C ILE A 117 7.09 -16.16 -11.63
N LYS A 118 7.38 -16.73 -12.80
CA LYS A 118 6.95 -18.08 -13.19
C LYS A 118 7.88 -19.08 -12.53
N ILE A 119 7.29 -19.96 -11.72
CA ILE A 119 7.97 -21.09 -11.09
C ILE A 119 7.46 -22.37 -11.72
N ILE A 120 8.38 -23.24 -12.11
CA ILE A 120 8.09 -24.59 -12.59
C ILE A 120 7.84 -25.48 -11.37
N PHE A 121 6.67 -26.11 -11.34
CA PHE A 121 6.30 -27.05 -10.29
C PHE A 121 6.65 -28.49 -10.70
N PRO A 122 7.02 -29.37 -9.75
CA PRO A 122 7.09 -30.80 -10.00
C PRO A 122 5.76 -31.34 -10.54
N SER A 123 5.82 -32.28 -11.47
CA SER A 123 4.64 -32.89 -12.10
C SER A 123 3.73 -33.67 -11.14
N ARG A 124 4.28 -34.08 -10.01
CA ARG A 124 3.59 -34.81 -8.95
C ARG A 124 2.79 -33.87 -8.04
N LYS A 125 1.70 -34.38 -7.46
CA LYS A 125 0.76 -33.58 -6.64
C LYS A 125 1.37 -33.02 -5.35
N GLU A 126 2.45 -33.65 -4.85
CA GLU A 126 3.08 -33.29 -3.57
C GLU A 126 4.57 -32.96 -3.77
N PHE A 127 5.04 -31.85 -3.20
CA PHE A 127 6.39 -31.35 -3.41
C PHE A 127 6.92 -30.60 -2.19
N THR A 128 8.24 -30.48 -2.11
CA THR A 128 8.95 -29.65 -1.13
C THR A 128 9.55 -28.43 -1.83
N ILE A 129 9.88 -27.38 -1.07
CA ILE A 129 10.55 -26.18 -1.63
C ILE A 129 11.90 -26.56 -2.26
N LYS A 130 12.63 -27.51 -1.67
CA LYS A 130 13.92 -27.99 -2.21
C LYS A 130 13.79 -28.58 -3.61
N GLU A 131 12.70 -29.27 -3.89
CA GLU A 131 12.45 -29.83 -5.23
C GLU A 131 12.05 -28.74 -6.23
N ILE A 132 11.39 -27.67 -5.78
CA ILE A 132 11.14 -26.50 -6.61
C ILE A 132 12.45 -25.78 -6.91
N GLU A 133 13.32 -25.60 -5.92
CA GLU A 133 14.64 -25.00 -6.08
C GLU A 133 15.50 -25.74 -7.10
N GLN A 134 15.45 -27.07 -7.10
CA GLN A 134 16.14 -27.90 -8.10
C GLN A 134 15.61 -27.68 -9.52
N LEU A 135 14.30 -27.44 -9.68
CA LEU A 135 13.68 -27.19 -11.00
C LEU A 135 13.79 -25.74 -11.48
N ASN A 136 14.14 -24.81 -10.59
CA ASN A 136 14.19 -23.38 -10.84
C ASN A 136 15.54 -22.82 -10.37
N SER A 137 16.64 -23.41 -10.85
CA SER A 137 18.00 -23.05 -10.44
C SER A 137 18.41 -21.62 -10.81
N ASP A 138 17.66 -20.98 -11.72
CA ASP A 138 17.78 -19.57 -12.09
C ASP A 138 17.15 -18.61 -11.06
N LYS A 139 16.44 -19.13 -10.05
CA LYS A 139 15.73 -18.35 -9.03
C LYS A 139 16.37 -18.48 -7.66
N THR A 140 16.33 -17.40 -6.91
CA THR A 140 16.80 -17.40 -5.52
C THR A 140 15.78 -18.10 -4.62
N TYR A 141 16.26 -18.70 -3.52
CA TYR A 141 15.39 -19.28 -2.50
C TYR A 141 14.33 -18.28 -1.99
N ALA A 142 14.69 -17.00 -1.85
CA ALA A 142 13.77 -15.94 -1.41
C ALA A 142 12.59 -15.77 -2.38
N GLN A 143 12.86 -15.71 -3.69
CA GLN A 143 11.83 -15.62 -4.72
C GLN A 143 10.90 -16.84 -4.72
N ILE A 144 11.47 -18.04 -4.59
CA ILE A 144 10.70 -19.29 -4.52
C ILE A 144 9.82 -19.31 -3.27
N TYR A 145 10.38 -18.96 -2.11
CA TYR A 145 9.68 -18.95 -0.84
C TYR A 145 8.51 -17.94 -0.84
N ASN A 146 8.73 -16.72 -1.36
CA ASN A 146 7.69 -15.71 -1.46
C ASN A 146 6.54 -16.19 -2.35
N LYS A 147 6.83 -16.77 -3.51
CA LYS A 147 5.80 -17.32 -4.39
C LYS A 147 4.99 -18.44 -3.73
N ILE A 148 5.65 -19.32 -2.97
CA ILE A 148 4.96 -20.40 -2.23
C ILE A 148 4.06 -19.81 -1.14
N LYS A 149 4.49 -18.76 -0.46
CA LYS A 149 3.68 -18.03 0.53
C LYS A 149 2.46 -17.37 -0.10
N ASP A 150 2.59 -16.80 -1.29
CA ASP A 150 1.48 -16.23 -2.05
C ASP A 150 0.46 -17.32 -2.43
N LEU A 151 0.93 -18.46 -2.96
CA LEU A 151 0.05 -19.59 -3.34
C LEU A 151 -0.69 -20.20 -2.14
N LEU A 152 -0.08 -20.21 -0.95
CA LEU A 152 -0.77 -20.60 0.29
C LEU A 152 -1.86 -19.61 0.67
N THR A 153 -1.57 -18.31 0.55
CA THR A 153 -2.52 -17.23 0.85
C THR A 153 -3.71 -17.26 -0.11
N GLU A 154 -3.44 -17.52 -1.40
CA GLU A 154 -4.44 -17.70 -2.46
C GLU A 154 -5.16 -19.06 -2.39
N LYS A 155 -4.80 -19.94 -1.44
CA LYS A 155 -5.36 -21.30 -1.28
C LYS A 155 -5.25 -22.18 -2.54
N LYS A 156 -4.22 -21.97 -3.36
CA LYS A 156 -3.90 -22.84 -4.50
C LYS A 156 -3.10 -24.07 -4.09
N ILE A 157 -2.41 -23.99 -2.96
CA ILE A 157 -1.66 -25.10 -2.36
C ILE A 157 -1.94 -25.16 -0.85
N LYS A 158 -1.67 -26.32 -0.23
CA LYS A 158 -1.74 -26.52 1.23
C LYS A 158 -0.55 -27.31 1.75
N VAL A 159 -0.23 -27.14 3.02
CA VAL A 159 0.73 -27.99 3.73
C VAL A 159 0.03 -29.29 4.12
N THR A 160 0.59 -30.44 3.76
CA THR A 160 0.02 -31.77 4.03
C THR A 160 0.81 -32.60 5.03
N GLY A 161 2.04 -32.19 5.34
CA GLY A 161 2.88 -32.88 6.31
C GLY A 161 4.30 -32.35 6.32
N GLU A 162 5.18 -33.08 6.97
CA GLU A 162 6.61 -32.81 7.03
C GLU A 162 7.38 -34.08 6.63
N LYS A 163 8.45 -33.89 5.87
CA LYS A 163 9.40 -34.93 5.49
C LYS A 163 10.62 -34.80 6.40
N GLU A 164 10.89 -35.83 7.20
CA GLU A 164 12.13 -35.91 7.98
C GLU A 164 13.34 -35.94 7.05
N ASN A 165 14.35 -35.17 7.40
CA ASN A 165 15.62 -35.13 6.68
C ASN A 165 16.67 -35.86 7.53
N THR A 166 17.56 -36.61 6.88
CA THR A 166 18.67 -37.32 7.54
C THR A 166 19.59 -36.37 8.31
N ASN A 167 19.72 -35.12 7.85
CA ASN A 167 20.41 -34.04 8.53
C ASN A 167 19.59 -32.73 8.39
N GLY A 168 19.36 -32.03 9.51
CA GLY A 168 18.69 -30.73 9.54
C GLY A 168 17.19 -30.80 9.88
N LYS A 169 16.51 -29.66 9.71
CA LYS A 169 15.08 -29.53 10.05
C LYS A 169 14.20 -30.29 9.05
N PRO A 170 13.04 -30.84 9.49
CA PRO A 170 12.05 -31.42 8.59
C PRO A 170 11.61 -30.42 7.51
N SER A 171 11.37 -30.92 6.31
CA SER A 171 10.88 -30.11 5.18
C SER A 171 9.37 -30.22 5.05
N LYS A 172 8.68 -29.08 4.96
CA LYS A 172 7.24 -29.08 4.72
C LYS A 172 6.91 -29.67 3.34
N ILE A 173 5.90 -30.53 3.31
CA ILE A 173 5.31 -31.09 2.09
C ILE A 173 4.10 -30.23 1.74
N TYR A 174 4.08 -29.73 0.51
CA TYR A 174 3.01 -28.95 -0.07
C TYR A 174 2.26 -29.77 -1.11
N LYS A 175 0.95 -29.54 -1.23
CA LYS A 175 0.07 -30.19 -2.19
C LYS A 175 -0.80 -29.17 -2.90
N VAL A 176 -0.93 -29.30 -4.22
CA VAL A 176 -1.87 -28.50 -5.02
C VAL A 176 -3.31 -28.86 -4.64
N ILE A 177 -4.16 -27.84 -4.48
CA ILE A 177 -5.60 -27.98 -4.20
C ILE A 177 -6.36 -28.15 -5.51
#